data_AF-A0A1Y2UW81-F1
#
_entry.id   AF-A0A1Y2UW81-F1
#
_cell.length_a   1.000
_cell.length_b   1.000
_cell.length_c   1.000
_cell.angle_alpha   90.00
_cell.angle_beta   90.00
_cell.angle_gamma   90.00
#
_symmetry.space_group_name_H-M   'P 1'
#
loop_
_entity.id
_entity.type
_entity.pdbx_description
1 polymer ?
#
loop_
_entity_poly.entity_id
_entity_poly.type
_entity_poly.pdbx_seq_one_letter_code
_entity_poly.pdbx_strand_id
1 'polypeptide(L)'
;MGLTLLAVAVAVFSCIPLGHCEASVTDGISSCGSTWMPRDDVTIAQGTDIRRGFSTAVEIFCSAANGQTVKPSGYLSMATEVFLNGGKDPTAYGILGFVYFEVHNKQNSDHTISTQDCESYLLALSTEGGKCSGATNHDTKGGTWQVGNNGVSYHALGNEVPPKQDAINKLFSGAALDAQDVNKGSGPPLSPWPLDSLNSVKPTTCHSHNDYTRNIPIFSAMSAGCIGFEADVFYSGGDVIIGHTIPTPGRTLSVQYAEPLRAILDHNNGGSPGSNGLYKAEPGRSITLLVDFKTSDTRTLDAVVKALQPLRDGGYLSRVEGGKFVEKQVTVVASGSAPFDRINSGDGVPNRDVFYDAKVDQWDPKYTSINSYYASADFESAVGNPGSAEAFSQDQKDKVQSQVQPAHAAGLKVRYWNLPGDYLWEPLLALGVDRLNADDMYDTARLPRV
;
A
#
# COMPACT_ATOMS: atom_id res chain seq x y z
N MET A 1 -55.40 -69.58 22.53
CA MET A 1 -53.93 -69.50 22.73
C MET A 1 -53.45 -68.17 22.16
N GLY A 2 -52.82 -67.33 22.99
CA GLY A 2 -52.06 -66.14 22.56
C GLY A 2 -52.85 -64.85 22.37
N LEU A 3 -53.13 -64.12 23.46
CA LEU A 3 -53.43 -62.68 23.44
C LEU A 3 -52.13 -61.94 23.76
N THR A 4 -51.64 -61.10 22.86
CA THR A 4 -50.44 -60.27 23.09
C THR A 4 -50.88 -58.85 23.45
N LEU A 5 -50.47 -58.39 24.63
CA LEU A 5 -50.67 -57.04 25.15
C LEU A 5 -49.91 -56.00 24.30
N LEU A 6 -50.56 -54.88 24.00
CA LEU A 6 -49.91 -53.61 23.64
C LEU A 6 -50.17 -52.61 24.77
N ALA A 7 -49.13 -52.27 25.54
CA ALA A 7 -49.21 -51.27 26.59
C ALA A 7 -49.05 -49.86 25.98
N VAL A 8 -50.06 -49.00 26.17
CA VAL A 8 -50.00 -47.57 25.84
C VAL A 8 -49.49 -46.84 27.08
N ALA A 9 -48.27 -46.29 27.00
CA ALA A 9 -47.73 -45.41 28.03
C ALA A 9 -48.24 -43.98 27.79
N VAL A 10 -48.99 -43.45 28.75
CA VAL A 10 -49.41 -42.04 28.78
C VAL A 10 -48.28 -41.24 29.45
N ALA A 11 -47.55 -40.45 28.66
CA ALA A 11 -46.60 -39.48 29.20
C ALA A 11 -47.33 -38.18 29.56
N VAL A 12 -47.33 -37.85 30.85
CA VAL A 12 -47.84 -36.59 31.38
C VAL A 12 -46.79 -35.50 31.09
N PHE A 13 -47.13 -34.53 30.24
CA PHE A 13 -46.29 -33.34 30.02
C PHE A 13 -46.45 -32.38 31.20
N SER A 14 -45.44 -32.33 32.08
CA SER A 14 -45.26 -31.20 32.99
C SER A 14 -44.74 -30.01 32.19
N CYS A 15 -45.56 -28.95 32.08
CA CYS A 15 -45.09 -27.65 31.58
C CYS A 15 -44.09 -27.07 32.58
N ILE A 16 -42.80 -27.12 32.24
CA ILE A 16 -41.77 -26.31 32.88
C ILE A 16 -42.03 -24.86 32.42
N PRO A 17 -42.11 -23.87 33.32
CA PRO A 17 -42.22 -22.49 32.88
C PRO A 17 -40.93 -22.15 32.12
N LEU A 18 -41.07 -21.69 30.88
CA LEU A 18 -40.01 -21.03 30.15
C LEU A 18 -39.56 -19.84 31.00
N GLY A 19 -38.48 -20.04 31.76
CA GLY A 19 -37.74 -18.96 32.36
C GLY A 19 -37.44 -17.97 31.25
N HIS A 20 -37.83 -16.72 31.45
CA HIS A 20 -37.37 -15.64 30.60
C HIS A 20 -35.84 -15.73 30.59
N CYS A 21 -35.25 -16.06 29.44
CA CYS A 21 -33.86 -15.73 29.20
C CYS A 21 -33.82 -14.20 29.21
N GLU A 22 -33.57 -13.60 30.38
CA GLU A 22 -33.06 -12.24 30.43
C GLU A 22 -31.82 -12.22 29.53
N ALA A 23 -31.83 -11.38 28.50
CA ALA A 23 -30.66 -11.16 27.67
C ALA A 23 -29.53 -10.71 28.61
N SER A 24 -28.56 -11.60 28.81
CA SER A 24 -27.39 -11.37 29.63
C SER A 24 -26.77 -10.02 29.28
N VAL A 25 -26.79 -9.09 30.22
CA VAL A 25 -26.12 -7.78 30.11
C VAL A 25 -24.62 -8.04 30.22
N THR A 26 -23.95 -8.34 29.11
CA THR A 26 -22.51 -8.62 29.15
C THR A 26 -21.75 -7.53 28.44
N ASP A 27 -20.99 -6.78 29.23
CA ASP A 27 -19.82 -6.05 28.75
C ASP A 27 -18.87 -7.07 28.10
N GLY A 28 -18.48 -6.82 26.85
CA GLY A 28 -17.58 -7.73 26.17
C GLY A 28 -17.43 -7.53 24.67
N ILE A 29 -16.62 -8.41 24.09
CA ILE A 29 -16.37 -8.47 22.65
C ILE A 29 -17.61 -8.98 21.92
N SER A 30 -18.30 -8.07 21.23
CA SER A 30 -19.47 -8.39 20.40
C SER A 30 -19.07 -8.95 19.03
N SER A 31 -18.01 -8.42 18.43
CA SER A 31 -17.47 -8.88 17.14
C SER A 31 -15.97 -8.65 17.05
N CYS A 32 -15.31 -9.42 16.18
CA CYS A 32 -13.94 -9.18 15.75
C CYS A 32 -13.94 -8.59 14.35
N GLY A 33 -12.93 -7.77 14.02
CA GLY A 33 -12.71 -7.34 12.65
C GLY A 33 -12.21 -8.47 11.75
N SER A 34 -11.80 -8.12 10.53
CA SER A 34 -11.22 -9.06 9.55
C SER A 34 -9.73 -8.85 9.30
N THR A 35 -9.21 -7.66 9.61
CA THR A 35 -7.87 -7.21 9.24
C THR A 35 -6.91 -7.36 10.41
N TRP A 36 -5.79 -8.06 10.18
CA TRP A 36 -4.79 -8.30 11.22
C TRP A 36 -3.83 -7.12 11.37
N MET A 37 -3.57 -6.77 12.63
CA MET A 37 -2.62 -5.75 13.08
C MET A 37 -1.73 -6.35 14.17
N PRO A 38 -0.41 -6.16 14.16
CA PRO A 38 0.42 -6.56 15.29
C PRO A 38 -0.05 -5.85 16.55
N ARG A 39 0.00 -6.54 17.69
CA ARG A 39 -0.44 -5.96 18.96
C ARG A 39 0.47 -4.82 19.38
N ASP A 40 1.76 -5.10 19.40
CA ASP A 40 2.80 -4.14 19.76
C ASP A 40 3.38 -3.45 18.52
N ASP A 41 4.06 -2.33 18.72
CA ASP A 41 4.87 -1.71 17.68
C ASP A 41 5.92 -2.73 17.17
N VAL A 42 6.06 -2.81 15.86
CA VAL A 42 6.94 -3.79 15.22
C VAL A 42 8.11 -3.08 14.53
N THR A 43 9.30 -3.65 14.67
CA THR A 43 10.47 -3.21 13.92
C THR A 43 10.62 -4.07 12.67
N ILE A 44 10.64 -3.42 11.50
CA ILE A 44 10.79 -4.04 10.18
C ILE A 44 12.07 -3.55 9.51
N ALA A 45 12.25 -3.87 8.23
CA ALA A 45 13.34 -3.37 7.38
C ALA A 45 14.72 -3.60 8.02
N GLN A 46 14.93 -4.81 8.54
CA GLN A 46 16.17 -5.23 9.19
C GLN A 46 16.57 -4.35 10.38
N GLY A 47 15.59 -3.82 11.13
CA GLY A 47 15.84 -3.06 12.35
C GLY A 47 15.79 -1.54 12.18
N THR A 48 15.44 -1.02 11.00
CA THR A 48 15.60 0.41 10.66
C THR A 48 14.29 1.22 10.65
N ASP A 49 13.16 0.54 10.77
CA ASP A 49 11.84 1.16 10.67
C ASP A 49 10.89 0.57 11.71
N ILE A 50 10.29 1.42 12.53
CA ILE A 50 9.34 1.04 13.58
C ILE A 50 7.95 1.42 13.08
N ARG A 51 7.04 0.46 13.07
CA ARG A 51 5.66 0.63 12.61
C ARG A 51 4.70 0.45 13.77
N ARG A 52 3.69 1.31 13.80
CA ARG A 52 2.72 1.36 14.90
C ARG A 52 1.88 0.08 14.98
N GLY A 53 1.80 -0.51 16.16
CA GLY A 53 0.90 -1.61 16.48
C GLY A 53 -0.46 -1.14 17.00
N PHE A 54 -1.34 -2.09 17.24
CA PHE A 54 -2.70 -1.86 17.71
C PHE A 54 -2.74 -1.15 19.07
N SER A 55 -1.91 -1.58 20.04
CA SER A 55 -1.93 -1.04 21.40
C SER A 55 -1.62 0.46 21.44
N THR A 56 -0.55 0.88 20.76
CA THR A 56 -0.18 2.29 20.66
C THR A 56 -1.22 3.10 19.87
N ALA A 57 -1.86 2.51 18.85
CA ALA A 57 -2.97 3.18 18.15
C ALA A 57 -4.17 3.43 19.08
N VAL A 58 -4.49 2.47 19.97
CA VAL A 58 -5.56 2.61 20.98
C VAL A 58 -5.24 3.73 21.97
N GLU A 59 -4.02 3.76 22.50
CA GLU A 59 -3.57 4.81 23.44
C GLU A 59 -3.71 6.21 22.83
N ILE A 60 -3.30 6.39 21.56
CA ILE A 60 -3.44 7.66 20.85
C ILE A 60 -4.92 8.09 20.77
N PHE A 61 -5.80 7.16 20.40
CA PHE A 61 -7.24 7.45 20.32
C PHE A 61 -7.85 7.77 21.68
N CYS A 62 -7.62 6.93 22.69
CA CYS A 62 -8.22 7.08 24.00
C CYS A 62 -7.70 8.31 24.76
N SER A 63 -6.45 8.72 24.49
CA SER A 63 -5.91 10.00 24.96
C SER A 63 -6.61 11.18 24.29
N ALA A 64 -6.77 11.16 22.96
CA ALA A 64 -7.47 12.21 22.23
C ALA A 64 -8.96 12.32 22.62
N ALA A 65 -9.64 11.19 22.80
CA ALA A 65 -11.07 11.11 23.12
C ALA A 65 -11.40 11.43 24.59
N ASN A 66 -10.39 11.53 25.46
CA ASN A 66 -10.60 11.74 26.89
C ASN A 66 -11.42 13.01 27.19
N GLY A 67 -12.43 12.90 28.04
CA GLY A 67 -13.31 14.00 28.42
C GLY A 67 -14.29 14.44 27.33
N GLN A 68 -14.25 13.86 26.13
CA GLN A 68 -15.22 14.15 25.08
C GLN A 68 -16.58 13.56 25.46
N THR A 69 -17.64 14.33 25.22
CA THR A 69 -19.01 13.91 25.45
C THR A 69 -19.68 13.49 24.14
N VAL A 70 -20.11 12.23 24.06
CA VAL A 70 -20.92 11.70 22.97
C VAL A 70 -22.39 11.78 23.36
N LYS A 71 -23.17 12.58 22.63
CA LYS A 71 -24.62 12.75 22.85
C LYS A 71 -25.38 11.44 22.57
N PRO A 72 -26.63 11.30 23.05
CA PRO A 72 -27.51 10.20 22.68
C PRO A 72 -27.57 9.99 21.17
N SER A 73 -27.43 8.73 20.72
CA SER A 73 -27.34 8.34 19.30
C SER A 73 -26.17 8.99 18.53
N GLY A 74 -25.21 9.57 19.25
CA GLY A 74 -24.07 10.27 18.69
C GLY A 74 -22.85 9.37 18.49
N TYR A 75 -21.88 9.93 17.76
CA TYR A 75 -20.61 9.30 17.41
C TYR A 75 -19.44 10.21 17.74
N LEU A 76 -18.36 9.62 18.21
CA LEU A 76 -17.02 10.19 18.16
C LEU A 76 -16.10 9.19 17.48
N SER A 77 -15.41 9.61 16.43
CA SER A 77 -14.58 8.72 15.62
C SER A 77 -13.23 9.36 15.32
N MET A 78 -12.26 8.52 14.98
CA MET A 78 -10.93 8.92 14.54
C MET A 78 -10.30 7.78 13.73
N ALA A 79 -9.51 8.10 12.71
CA ALA A 79 -8.63 7.11 12.10
C ALA A 79 -7.18 7.41 12.51
N THR A 80 -6.36 6.38 12.69
CA THR A 80 -4.91 6.55 12.83
C THR A 80 -4.19 5.48 12.05
N GLU A 81 -2.97 5.78 11.63
CA GLU A 81 -2.07 4.82 10.99
C GLU A 81 -1.79 3.65 11.92
N VAL A 82 -1.75 2.44 11.37
CA VAL A 82 -1.36 1.19 12.02
C VAL A 82 -0.69 0.28 10.98
N PHE A 83 0.18 -0.62 11.41
CA PHE A 83 0.74 -1.63 10.53
C PHE A 83 -0.27 -2.77 10.33
N LEU A 84 -0.46 -3.20 9.10
CA LEU A 84 -1.30 -4.35 8.77
C LEU A 84 -0.39 -5.49 8.32
N ASN A 85 -0.39 -6.61 9.04
CA ASN A 85 0.50 -7.76 8.78
C ASN A 85 -0.22 -8.92 8.07
N GLY A 86 -1.53 -8.80 7.84
CA GLY A 86 -2.30 -9.80 7.09
C GLY A 86 -2.38 -11.18 7.75
N GLY A 87 -2.03 -11.29 9.04
CA GLY A 87 -1.97 -12.56 9.76
C GLY A 87 -0.69 -13.34 9.49
N LYS A 88 0.37 -12.67 9.02
CA LYS A 88 1.73 -13.21 8.85
C LYS A 88 2.68 -12.60 9.88
N ASP A 89 3.94 -13.05 9.90
CA ASP A 89 4.99 -12.48 10.76
C ASP A 89 5.13 -10.96 10.52
N PRO A 90 4.79 -10.10 11.50
CA PRO A 90 4.77 -8.66 11.31
C PRO A 90 6.17 -8.05 11.15
N THR A 91 7.24 -8.80 11.44
CA THR A 91 8.62 -8.34 11.22
C THR A 91 9.05 -8.46 9.75
N ALA A 92 8.37 -9.31 8.98
CA ALA A 92 8.69 -9.63 7.59
C ALA A 92 7.58 -9.29 6.61
N TYR A 93 6.33 -9.15 7.08
CA TYR A 93 5.15 -8.92 6.25
C TYR A 93 4.30 -7.79 6.81
N GLY A 94 4.00 -6.82 5.96
CA GLY A 94 2.97 -5.84 6.24
C GLY A 94 3.10 -4.55 5.47
N ILE A 95 2.09 -3.72 5.65
CA ILE A 95 1.99 -2.43 4.98
C ILE A 95 1.40 -1.39 5.92
N LEU A 96 1.59 -0.11 5.60
CA LEU A 96 0.77 0.93 6.22
C LEU A 96 -0.71 0.68 5.93
N GLY A 97 -1.53 0.70 6.98
CA GLY A 97 -2.97 0.90 6.87
C GLY A 97 -3.47 1.78 8.00
N PHE A 98 -4.75 1.64 8.32
CA PHE A 98 -5.44 2.49 9.27
C PHE A 98 -6.31 1.65 10.21
N VAL A 99 -6.42 2.09 11.46
CA VAL A 99 -7.46 1.61 12.37
C VAL A 99 -8.50 2.71 12.56
N TYR A 100 -9.75 2.35 12.33
CA TYR A 100 -10.91 3.21 12.45
C TYR A 100 -11.50 3.00 13.84
N PHE A 101 -11.36 4.03 14.66
CA PHE A 101 -11.94 4.09 15.98
C PHE A 101 -13.30 4.76 15.95
N GLU A 102 -14.24 4.22 16.73
CA GLU A 102 -15.57 4.79 16.93
C GLU A 102 -16.04 4.53 18.36
N VAL A 103 -16.60 5.55 18.98
CA VAL A 103 -17.47 5.44 20.16
C VAL A 103 -18.87 5.84 19.72
N HIS A 104 -19.80 4.89 19.78
CA HIS A 104 -21.21 5.10 19.47
C HIS A 104 -22.04 4.97 20.74
N ASN A 105 -22.69 6.07 21.12
CA ASN A 105 -23.56 6.13 22.29
C ASN A 105 -25.01 5.78 21.89
N LYS A 106 -25.49 4.58 22.24
CA LYS A 106 -26.87 4.14 21.98
C LYS A 106 -27.79 4.38 23.19
N GLN A 107 -27.27 5.01 24.25
CA GLN A 107 -28.05 5.37 25.44
C GLN A 107 -28.89 6.63 25.18
N ASN A 108 -29.80 6.92 26.12
CA ASN A 108 -30.61 8.14 26.13
C ASN A 108 -29.97 9.30 26.93
N SER A 109 -28.79 9.08 27.51
CA SER A 109 -28.00 10.08 28.23
C SER A 109 -26.67 10.35 27.55
N ASP A 110 -26.06 11.48 27.86
CA ASP A 110 -24.70 11.80 27.45
C ASP A 110 -23.70 10.75 27.99
N HIS A 111 -22.72 10.38 27.17
CA HIS A 111 -21.60 9.52 27.56
C HIS A 111 -20.31 10.32 27.52
N THR A 112 -19.57 10.38 28.63
CA THR A 112 -18.25 11.02 28.67
C THR A 112 -17.18 9.94 28.63
N ILE A 113 -16.29 10.01 27.66
CA ILE A 113 -15.24 9.01 27.47
C ILE A 113 -14.12 9.28 28.49
N SER A 114 -13.75 8.26 29.25
CA SER A 114 -12.51 8.25 30.05
C SER A 114 -11.43 7.48 29.31
N THR A 115 -10.17 7.92 29.41
CA THR A 115 -9.03 7.17 28.83
C THR A 115 -8.97 5.75 29.39
N GLN A 116 -9.14 5.59 30.71
CA GLN A 116 -9.04 4.29 31.38
C GLN A 116 -10.06 3.27 30.85
N ASP A 117 -11.33 3.65 30.72
CA ASP A 117 -12.37 2.74 30.21
C ASP A 117 -12.17 2.47 28.72
N CYS A 118 -11.85 3.51 27.95
CA CYS A 118 -11.57 3.38 26.52
C CYS A 118 -10.44 2.38 26.24
N GLU A 119 -9.31 2.51 26.93
CA GLU A 119 -8.17 1.60 26.79
C GLU A 119 -8.54 0.20 27.27
N SER A 120 -9.20 0.08 28.43
CA SER A 120 -9.63 -1.22 28.97
C SER A 120 -10.50 -1.99 27.97
N TYR A 121 -11.44 -1.31 27.31
CA TYR A 121 -12.36 -1.93 26.35
C TYR A 121 -11.68 -2.28 25.02
N LEU A 122 -10.89 -1.36 24.48
CA LEU A 122 -10.26 -1.55 23.17
C LEU A 122 -9.07 -2.52 23.24
N LEU A 123 -8.23 -2.46 24.29
CA LEU A 123 -7.12 -3.41 24.48
C LEU A 123 -7.61 -4.82 24.84
N ALA A 124 -8.85 -4.98 25.33
CA ALA A 124 -9.43 -6.30 25.49
C ALA A 124 -9.56 -7.06 24.15
N LEU A 125 -9.64 -6.34 23.02
CA LEU A 125 -9.66 -6.93 21.67
C LEU A 125 -8.31 -7.54 21.27
N SER A 126 -7.21 -7.20 21.95
CA SER A 126 -5.86 -7.73 21.69
C SER A 126 -5.33 -8.65 22.79
N THR A 127 -6.15 -8.98 23.80
CA THR A 127 -5.72 -9.86 24.90
C THR A 127 -5.26 -11.22 24.39
N GLU A 128 -4.11 -11.69 24.86
CA GLU A 128 -3.53 -12.96 24.44
C GLU A 128 -4.46 -14.14 24.72
N GLY A 129 -4.64 -15.02 23.72
CA GLY A 129 -5.61 -16.12 23.79
C GLY A 129 -7.08 -15.67 23.73
N GLY A 130 -7.33 -14.36 23.60
CA GLY A 130 -8.66 -13.78 23.43
C GLY A 130 -9.25 -14.03 22.04
N LYS A 131 -10.57 -13.82 21.92
CA LYS A 131 -11.37 -14.15 20.72
C LYS A 131 -10.87 -13.49 19.43
N CYS A 132 -10.32 -12.28 19.52
CA CYS A 132 -9.84 -11.52 18.36
C CYS A 132 -8.32 -11.53 18.21
N SER A 133 -7.58 -12.23 19.09
CA SER A 133 -6.12 -12.30 19.07
C SER A 133 -5.62 -13.51 18.29
N GLY A 134 -4.54 -13.32 17.54
CA GLY A 134 -3.77 -14.39 16.92
C GLY A 134 -2.53 -14.70 17.76
N ALA A 135 -2.43 -15.94 18.23
CA ALA A 135 -1.32 -16.37 19.08
C ALA A 135 0.01 -16.48 18.30
N THR A 136 -0.03 -16.91 17.04
CA THR A 136 1.18 -17.20 16.25
C THR A 136 2.02 -15.96 15.95
N ASN A 137 1.38 -14.87 15.53
CA ASN A 137 2.09 -13.65 15.10
C ASN A 137 1.96 -12.52 16.12
N HIS A 138 1.39 -12.81 17.29
CA HIS A 138 1.05 -11.83 18.32
C HIS A 138 0.27 -10.62 17.77
N ASP A 139 -0.78 -10.88 16.99
CA ASP A 139 -1.62 -9.87 16.33
C ASP A 139 -3.07 -9.89 16.86
N THR A 140 -3.86 -8.92 16.40
CA THR A 140 -5.30 -8.81 16.65
C THR A 140 -6.04 -8.40 15.40
N LYS A 141 -7.31 -8.83 15.28
CA LYS A 141 -8.24 -8.31 14.28
C LYS A 141 -8.94 -7.01 14.71
N GLY A 142 -8.68 -6.53 15.92
CA GLY A 142 -9.51 -5.52 16.56
C GLY A 142 -10.96 -6.01 16.67
N GLY A 143 -11.92 -5.09 16.56
CA GLY A 143 -13.34 -5.42 16.62
C GLY A 143 -14.16 -4.41 17.40
N THR A 144 -15.21 -4.91 18.06
CA THR A 144 -16.18 -4.09 18.79
C THR A 144 -16.37 -4.61 20.20
N TRP A 145 -16.07 -3.76 21.17
CA TRP A 145 -16.49 -3.93 22.55
C TRP A 145 -17.85 -3.27 22.77
N GLN A 146 -18.80 -4.01 23.33
CA GLN A 146 -20.13 -3.53 23.69
C GLN A 146 -20.23 -3.42 25.21
N VAL A 147 -20.58 -2.22 25.70
CA VAL A 147 -20.89 -1.96 27.11
C VAL A 147 -22.40 -2.04 27.29
N GLY A 148 -22.84 -2.94 28.17
CA GLY A 148 -24.23 -3.24 28.46
C GLY A 148 -25.03 -3.73 27.26
N ASN A 149 -26.31 -4.01 27.48
CA ASN A 149 -27.22 -4.38 26.40
C ASN A 149 -27.64 -3.11 25.62
N ASN A 150 -27.03 -2.86 24.46
CA ASN A 150 -27.23 -1.66 23.65
C ASN A 150 -26.90 -0.33 24.38
N GLY A 151 -25.84 -0.31 25.20
CA GLY A 151 -25.34 0.91 25.83
C GLY A 151 -24.40 1.68 24.90
N VAL A 152 -23.09 1.62 25.18
CA VAL A 152 -22.06 2.28 24.36
C VAL A 152 -21.23 1.20 23.67
N SER A 153 -20.87 1.40 22.40
CA SER A 153 -19.93 0.51 21.71
C SER A 153 -18.65 1.25 21.35
N TYR A 154 -17.53 0.57 21.57
CA TYR A 154 -16.18 1.00 21.20
C TYR A 154 -15.67 0.10 20.09
N HIS A 155 -15.26 0.68 18.97
CA HIS A 155 -14.80 -0.06 17.80
C HIS A 155 -13.36 0.31 17.47
N ALA A 156 -12.62 -0.68 16.98
CA ALA A 156 -11.29 -0.51 16.41
C ALA A 156 -11.16 -1.46 15.21
N LEU A 157 -11.39 -0.95 14.01
CA LEU A 157 -11.49 -1.75 12.79
C LEU A 157 -10.34 -1.41 11.83
N GLY A 158 -9.48 -2.39 11.52
CA GLY A 158 -8.36 -2.21 10.59
C GLY A 158 -8.81 -2.18 9.13
N ASN A 159 -8.19 -1.32 8.31
CA ASN A 159 -8.45 -1.19 6.88
C ASN A 159 -7.21 -0.66 6.13
N GLU A 160 -6.93 -1.18 4.93
CA GLU A 160 -5.87 -0.67 4.05
C GLU A 160 -6.24 0.67 3.41
N VAL A 161 -7.54 0.94 3.27
CA VAL A 161 -8.06 2.12 2.58
C VAL A 161 -8.14 3.29 3.57
N PRO A 162 -7.63 4.49 3.21
CA PRO A 162 -7.73 5.68 4.05
C PRO A 162 -9.17 6.19 4.16
N PRO A 163 -9.47 7.01 5.19
CA PRO A 163 -10.82 7.53 5.42
C PRO A 163 -11.22 8.53 4.33
N LYS A 164 -12.54 8.65 4.09
CA LYS A 164 -13.14 9.69 3.23
C LYS A 164 -13.01 11.08 3.86
N GLN A 165 -13.15 11.13 5.17
CA GLN A 165 -13.09 12.35 5.97
C GLN A 165 -11.64 12.71 6.29
N ASP A 166 -11.35 14.00 6.48
CA ASP A 166 -10.07 14.48 7.04
C ASP A 166 -9.99 14.18 8.55
N ALA A 167 -9.88 12.89 8.88
CA ALA A 167 -9.99 12.36 10.24
C ALA A 167 -8.77 11.51 10.65
N ILE A 168 -7.68 11.57 9.88
CA ILE A 168 -6.42 10.93 10.25
C ILE A 168 -5.79 11.74 11.39
N ASN A 169 -5.66 11.11 12.56
CA ASN A 169 -5.18 11.70 13.80
C ASN A 169 -5.99 12.94 14.26
N LYS A 170 -7.26 13.02 13.86
CA LYS A 170 -8.17 14.13 14.18
C LYS A 170 -9.51 13.56 14.63
N LEU A 171 -10.01 14.00 15.78
CA LEU A 171 -11.35 13.64 16.24
C LEU A 171 -12.40 14.18 15.26
N PHE A 172 -13.35 13.31 14.93
CA PHE A 172 -14.49 13.60 14.09
C PHE A 172 -15.77 13.27 14.85
N SER A 173 -16.64 14.26 15.03
CA SER A 173 -17.89 14.10 15.78
C SER A 173 -19.10 14.08 14.85
N GLY A 174 -20.11 13.30 15.23
CA GLY A 174 -21.43 13.31 14.59
C GLY A 174 -21.70 12.19 13.59
N ALA A 175 -20.68 11.43 13.15
CA ALA A 175 -20.90 10.19 12.39
C ALA A 175 -19.69 9.24 12.51
N ALA A 176 -19.92 7.98 12.13
CA ALA A 176 -18.87 7.01 11.86
C ALA A 176 -17.95 7.47 10.72
N LEU A 177 -16.71 7.00 10.72
CA LEU A 177 -15.81 7.18 9.59
C LEU A 177 -16.01 6.08 8.57
N ASP A 178 -15.90 6.45 7.30
CA ASP A 178 -16.01 5.52 6.17
C ASP A 178 -14.69 5.46 5.42
N ALA A 179 -14.28 4.26 5.04
CA ALA A 179 -13.20 4.08 4.08
C ALA A 179 -13.59 4.67 2.71
N GLN A 180 -12.60 5.17 1.97
CA GLN A 180 -12.80 5.59 0.58
C GLN A 180 -13.26 4.44 -0.32
N ASP A 181 -13.95 4.78 -1.40
CA ASP A 181 -14.27 3.80 -2.44
C ASP A 181 -13.07 3.71 -3.40
N VAL A 182 -12.46 2.54 -3.47
CA VAL A 182 -11.29 2.33 -4.34
C VAL A 182 -11.74 2.22 -5.80
N ASN A 183 -11.21 3.09 -6.65
CA ASN A 183 -11.50 3.06 -8.08
C ASN A 183 -10.46 2.22 -8.84
N LYS A 184 -10.90 1.17 -9.51
CA LYS A 184 -10.08 0.39 -10.46
C LYS A 184 -10.50 0.58 -11.93
N GLY A 185 -11.45 1.47 -12.18
CA GLY A 185 -11.99 1.83 -13.48
C GLY A 185 -11.35 3.10 -14.04
N SER A 186 -12.15 3.96 -14.67
CA SER A 186 -11.68 5.14 -15.41
C SER A 186 -11.45 6.41 -14.57
N GLY A 187 -11.70 6.37 -13.26
CA GLY A 187 -11.53 7.52 -12.37
C GLY A 187 -10.24 7.43 -11.55
N PRO A 188 -9.88 8.50 -10.80
CA PRO A 188 -8.68 8.49 -9.95
C PRO A 188 -8.78 7.36 -8.90
N PRO A 189 -7.67 6.69 -8.54
CA PRO A 189 -7.69 5.53 -7.64
C PRO A 189 -8.37 5.81 -6.28
N LEU A 190 -8.19 7.03 -5.78
CA LEU A 190 -8.77 7.55 -4.54
C LEU A 190 -9.26 8.99 -4.79
N SER A 191 -10.35 9.38 -4.13
CA SER A 191 -10.95 10.71 -4.25
C SER A 191 -11.72 11.07 -2.98
N PRO A 192 -11.29 12.09 -2.22
CA PRO A 192 -10.08 12.91 -2.43
C PRO A 192 -8.78 12.11 -2.20
N TRP A 193 -7.67 12.59 -2.77
CA TRP A 193 -6.38 11.96 -2.49
C TRP A 193 -5.99 12.14 -1.00
N PRO A 194 -5.53 11.08 -0.32
CA PRO A 194 -5.19 11.10 1.11
C PRO A 194 -3.79 11.70 1.36
N LEU A 195 -3.67 13.03 1.21
CA LEU A 195 -2.38 13.73 1.11
C LEU A 195 -1.46 13.60 2.35
N ASP A 196 -2.02 13.36 3.53
CA ASP A 196 -1.24 13.21 4.78
C ASP A 196 -1.08 11.76 5.25
N SER A 197 -1.55 10.78 4.48
CA SER A 197 -1.49 9.36 4.84
C SER A 197 -0.10 8.74 4.71
N LEU A 198 0.86 9.36 4.04
CA LEU A 198 2.17 8.76 3.77
C LEU A 198 3.29 9.35 4.63
N ASN A 199 2.95 10.20 5.61
CA ASN A 199 3.92 11.01 6.36
C ASN A 199 4.95 10.16 7.13
N SER A 200 4.55 8.99 7.61
CA SER A 200 5.42 8.07 8.35
C SER A 200 6.09 7.00 7.48
N VAL A 201 5.84 6.98 6.17
CA VAL A 201 6.38 5.94 5.29
C VAL A 201 7.82 6.27 4.91
N LYS A 202 8.72 5.32 5.20
CA LYS A 202 10.10 5.36 4.75
C LYS A 202 10.23 4.60 3.42
N PRO A 203 10.90 5.19 2.41
CA PRO A 203 11.06 4.54 1.11
C PRO A 203 11.94 3.29 1.18
N THR A 204 11.76 2.38 0.22
CA THR A 204 12.58 1.19 -0.04
C THR A 204 12.73 0.97 -1.55
N THR A 205 13.67 0.11 -1.98
CA THR A 205 14.06 -0.08 -3.38
C THR A 205 13.10 -0.94 -4.22
N CYS A 206 11.89 -1.22 -3.73
CA CYS A 206 10.92 -1.99 -4.50
C CYS A 206 10.39 -1.22 -5.72
N HIS A 207 10.06 -1.99 -6.75
CA HIS A 207 9.38 -1.61 -7.97
C HIS A 207 8.06 -2.38 -8.06
N SER A 208 6.95 -1.67 -7.89
CA SER A 208 5.59 -2.23 -7.99
C SER A 208 5.30 -2.59 -9.44
N HIS A 209 5.39 -3.88 -9.75
CA HIS A 209 5.16 -4.44 -11.08
C HIS A 209 3.67 -4.50 -11.37
N ASN A 210 3.22 -4.06 -12.55
CA ASN A 210 1.80 -3.90 -12.87
C ASN A 210 1.04 -3.14 -11.77
N ASP A 211 1.56 -2.00 -11.32
CA ASP A 211 1.07 -1.31 -10.13
C ASP A 211 -0.45 -0.98 -10.17
N TYR A 212 -0.97 -0.73 -11.36
CA TYR A 212 -2.39 -0.49 -11.59
C TYR A 212 -3.29 -1.70 -11.26
N THR A 213 -2.75 -2.88 -10.96
CA THR A 213 -3.52 -4.05 -10.50
C THR A 213 -3.59 -4.18 -8.98
N ARG A 214 -2.84 -3.36 -8.22
CA ARG A 214 -2.83 -3.39 -6.74
C ARG A 214 -4.24 -3.24 -6.14
N ASN A 215 -4.35 -3.57 -4.84
CA ASN A 215 -5.59 -3.38 -4.06
C ASN A 215 -6.09 -1.94 -4.18
N ILE A 216 -5.21 -0.97 -3.97
CA ILE A 216 -5.43 0.44 -4.19
C ILE A 216 -4.34 0.91 -5.17
N PRO A 217 -4.68 1.11 -6.46
CA PRO A 217 -3.69 1.49 -7.48
C PRO A 217 -2.86 2.69 -7.03
N ILE A 218 -1.54 2.64 -7.29
CA ILE A 218 -0.47 3.53 -6.80
C ILE A 218 -0.31 3.64 -5.28
N PHE A 219 -1.41 3.82 -4.53
CA PHE A 219 -1.36 4.04 -3.08
C PHE A 219 -0.82 2.83 -2.32
N SER A 220 -1.19 1.59 -2.69
CA SER A 220 -0.66 0.40 -2.01
C SER A 220 0.87 0.36 -2.09
N ALA A 221 1.46 0.61 -3.26
CA ALA A 221 2.91 0.63 -3.41
C ALA A 221 3.56 1.78 -2.63
N MET A 222 2.91 2.95 -2.59
CA MET A 222 3.38 4.07 -1.78
C MET A 222 3.34 3.75 -0.28
N SER A 223 2.29 3.08 0.20
CA SER A 223 2.11 2.65 1.59
C SER A 223 3.14 1.60 2.04
N ALA A 224 3.70 0.84 1.08
CA ALA A 224 4.83 -0.06 1.28
C ALA A 224 6.20 0.65 1.25
N GLY A 225 6.24 1.87 0.73
CA GLY A 225 7.46 2.66 0.53
C GLY A 225 8.16 2.44 -0.80
N CYS A 226 7.54 1.80 -1.80
CA CYS A 226 8.19 1.59 -3.09
C CYS A 226 8.56 2.91 -3.77
N ILE A 227 9.74 2.94 -4.39
CA ILE A 227 10.21 4.09 -5.17
C ILE A 227 10.13 3.84 -6.68
N GLY A 228 9.57 2.72 -7.11
CA GLY A 228 9.32 2.41 -8.51
C GLY A 228 7.88 1.95 -8.73
N PHE A 229 7.25 2.44 -9.79
CA PHE A 229 5.88 2.08 -10.17
C PHE A 229 5.83 1.80 -11.67
N GLU A 230 5.13 0.75 -12.08
CA GLU A 230 4.93 0.42 -13.49
C GLU A 230 3.51 0.70 -13.96
N ALA A 231 3.41 1.37 -15.10
CA ALA A 231 2.17 1.58 -15.84
C ALA A 231 2.30 1.02 -17.25
N ASP A 232 1.54 -0.04 -17.54
CA ASP A 232 1.43 -0.60 -18.87
C ASP A 232 0.47 0.23 -19.71
N VAL A 233 0.91 0.70 -20.89
CA VAL A 233 0.12 1.63 -21.70
C VAL A 233 -0.17 1.16 -23.12
N PHE A 234 -1.38 1.48 -23.57
CA PHE A 234 -1.84 1.37 -24.94
C PHE A 234 -2.30 2.73 -25.45
N TYR A 235 -1.92 3.10 -26.67
CA TYR A 235 -2.47 4.29 -27.32
C TYR A 235 -3.97 4.11 -27.59
N SER A 236 -4.77 5.13 -27.25
CA SER A 236 -6.20 5.16 -27.54
C SER A 236 -6.69 6.60 -27.67
N GLY A 237 -7.24 6.96 -28.83
CA GLY A 237 -7.96 8.22 -29.02
C GLY A 237 -7.17 9.50 -28.73
N GLY A 238 -5.84 9.50 -28.84
CA GLY A 238 -4.99 10.66 -28.52
C GLY A 238 -4.58 10.76 -27.04
N ASP A 239 -4.74 9.68 -26.30
CA ASP A 239 -4.26 9.48 -24.93
C ASP A 239 -3.65 8.06 -24.79
N VAL A 240 -3.17 7.72 -23.60
CA VAL A 240 -2.77 6.37 -23.22
C VAL A 240 -3.65 5.82 -22.10
N ILE A 241 -4.21 4.64 -22.34
CA ILE A 241 -5.00 3.86 -21.38
C ILE A 241 -4.16 2.73 -20.80
N ILE A 242 -4.49 2.33 -19.58
CA ILE A 242 -3.69 1.40 -18.79
C ILE A 242 -4.26 -0.02 -18.84
N GLY A 243 -3.37 -1.00 -18.98
CA GLY A 243 -3.64 -2.42 -18.80
C GLY A 243 -2.53 -3.30 -19.37
N HIS A 244 -2.50 -4.58 -19.00
CA HIS A 244 -1.45 -5.51 -19.47
C HIS A 244 -1.73 -6.08 -20.86
N THR A 245 -2.99 -6.50 -21.09
CA THR A 245 -3.43 -7.15 -22.34
C THR A 245 -4.64 -6.46 -22.93
N ILE A 246 -5.70 -6.28 -22.13
CA ILE A 246 -6.89 -5.53 -22.53
C ILE A 246 -6.99 -4.31 -21.62
N PRO A 247 -6.75 -3.09 -22.14
CA PRO A 247 -6.82 -1.90 -21.31
C PRO A 247 -8.27 -1.54 -20.97
N THR A 248 -8.46 -0.91 -19.80
CA THR A 248 -9.78 -0.43 -19.38
C THR A 248 -10.04 0.95 -20.00
N PRO A 249 -11.12 1.14 -20.78
CA PRO A 249 -11.43 2.44 -21.36
C PRO A 249 -11.52 3.54 -20.30
N GLY A 250 -10.92 4.70 -20.59
CA GLY A 250 -10.92 5.86 -19.69
C GLY A 250 -9.96 5.77 -18.49
N ARG A 251 -9.32 4.62 -18.24
CA ARG A 251 -8.30 4.48 -17.20
C ARG A 251 -6.94 4.96 -17.73
N THR A 252 -6.69 6.26 -17.69
CA THR A 252 -5.52 6.87 -18.37
C THR A 252 -4.31 7.03 -17.47
N LEU A 253 -3.11 7.14 -18.06
CA LEU A 253 -1.86 7.41 -17.33
C LEU A 253 -1.95 8.71 -16.51
N SER A 254 -2.62 9.73 -17.06
CA SER A 254 -2.80 11.01 -16.39
C SER A 254 -3.60 10.86 -15.09
N VAL A 255 -4.77 10.24 -15.16
CA VAL A 255 -5.71 10.09 -14.03
C VAL A 255 -5.19 9.11 -12.97
N GLN A 256 -4.49 8.05 -13.38
CA GLN A 256 -4.01 7.03 -12.44
C GLN A 256 -2.68 7.42 -11.77
N TYR A 257 -1.82 8.17 -12.45
CA TYR A 257 -0.45 8.42 -11.99
C TYR A 257 -0.09 9.91 -11.95
N ALA A 258 -0.15 10.62 -13.07
CA ALA A 258 0.41 11.97 -13.16
C ALA A 258 -0.31 12.98 -12.24
N GLU A 259 -1.64 12.96 -12.20
CA GLU A 259 -2.44 13.86 -11.36
C GLU A 259 -2.31 13.54 -9.87
N PRO A 260 -2.46 12.28 -9.39
CA PRO A 260 -2.19 11.94 -8.00
C PRO A 260 -0.78 12.32 -7.55
N LEU A 261 0.25 12.01 -8.35
CA LEU A 261 1.63 12.37 -8.02
C LEU A 261 1.79 13.89 -7.94
N ARG A 262 1.22 14.65 -8.89
CA ARG A 262 1.26 16.11 -8.87
C ARG A 262 0.61 16.68 -7.61
N ALA A 263 -0.55 16.16 -7.22
CA ALA A 263 -1.27 16.61 -6.02
C ALA A 263 -0.44 16.38 -4.75
N ILE A 264 0.20 15.21 -4.60
CA ILE A 264 1.05 14.91 -3.45
C ILE A 264 2.27 15.83 -3.41
N LEU A 265 2.94 16.00 -4.55
CA LEU A 265 4.14 16.82 -4.65
C LEU A 265 3.84 18.29 -4.37
N ASP A 266 2.76 18.85 -4.90
CA ASP A 266 2.33 20.22 -4.57
C ASP A 266 2.04 20.34 -3.07
N HIS A 267 1.29 19.40 -2.48
CA HIS A 267 0.97 19.39 -1.04
C HIS A 267 2.22 19.35 -0.16
N ASN A 268 3.17 18.46 -0.47
CA ASN A 268 4.44 18.33 0.25
C ASN A 268 5.35 19.57 0.11
N ASN A 269 5.05 20.45 -0.83
CA ASN A 269 5.77 21.70 -1.10
C ASN A 269 4.90 22.95 -0.84
N GLY A 270 3.88 22.84 0.04
CA GLY A 270 3.08 23.99 0.49
C GLY A 270 2.08 24.52 -0.54
N GLY A 271 1.62 23.65 -1.46
CA GLY A 271 0.66 23.97 -2.52
C GLY A 271 1.28 24.53 -3.80
N SER A 272 2.60 24.42 -3.97
CA SER A 272 3.32 24.95 -5.14
C SER A 272 4.55 24.10 -5.49
N PRO A 273 5.13 24.25 -6.70
CA PRO A 273 6.38 23.60 -7.08
C PRO A 273 7.52 23.78 -6.05
N GLY A 274 8.22 22.70 -5.75
CA GLY A 274 9.34 22.70 -4.79
C GLY A 274 10.24 21.47 -4.93
N SER A 275 11.10 21.22 -3.94
CA SER A 275 12.10 20.15 -3.98
C SER A 275 11.76 18.90 -3.19
N ASN A 276 10.71 18.92 -2.34
CA ASN A 276 10.30 17.76 -1.57
C ASN A 276 9.63 16.73 -2.47
N GLY A 277 10.04 15.47 -2.34
CA GLY A 277 9.50 14.33 -3.06
C GLY A 277 8.25 13.75 -2.42
N LEU A 278 7.98 12.51 -2.78
CA LEU A 278 6.79 11.77 -2.36
C LEU A 278 6.77 11.49 -0.84
N TYR A 279 7.91 11.06 -0.30
CA TYR A 279 8.04 10.61 1.09
C TYR A 279 8.62 11.72 1.96
N LYS A 280 7.85 12.23 2.94
CA LYS A 280 8.34 13.26 3.87
C LYS A 280 9.47 12.78 4.77
N ALA A 281 9.54 11.47 5.03
CA ALA A 281 10.64 10.87 5.78
C ALA A 281 12.00 11.03 5.06
N GLU A 282 11.98 11.07 3.72
CA GLU A 282 13.16 11.25 2.88
C GLU A 282 12.84 12.20 1.71
N PRO A 283 12.76 13.52 1.97
CA PRO A 283 12.20 14.50 1.03
C PRO A 283 13.04 14.66 -0.25
N GLY A 284 14.31 14.25 -0.25
CA GLY A 284 15.15 14.24 -1.45
C GLY A 284 14.97 13.01 -2.34
N ARG A 285 14.18 12.01 -1.92
CA ARG A 285 14.06 10.73 -2.63
C ARG A 285 13.26 10.90 -3.92
N SER A 286 13.94 10.71 -5.06
CA SER A 286 13.30 10.56 -6.38
C SER A 286 12.58 9.20 -6.48
N ILE A 287 11.45 9.19 -7.18
CA ILE A 287 10.74 7.97 -7.57
C ILE A 287 10.81 7.76 -9.08
N THR A 288 10.62 6.52 -9.51
CA THR A 288 10.55 6.15 -10.92
C THR A 288 9.14 5.77 -11.32
N LEU A 289 8.63 6.40 -12.37
CA LEU A 289 7.46 5.94 -13.11
C LEU A 289 7.93 5.23 -14.39
N LEU A 290 7.90 3.90 -14.40
CA LEU A 290 8.17 3.11 -15.58
C LEU A 290 6.88 2.98 -16.40
N VAL A 291 6.93 3.40 -17.66
CA VAL A 291 5.82 3.34 -18.61
C VAL A 291 6.16 2.28 -19.64
N ASP A 292 5.47 1.14 -19.59
CA ASP A 292 5.73 0.02 -20.49
C ASP A 292 4.83 0.07 -21.73
N PHE A 293 5.44 0.22 -22.89
CA PHE A 293 4.72 0.38 -24.15
C PHE A 293 4.35 -0.99 -24.70
N LYS A 294 3.07 -1.36 -24.61
CA LYS A 294 2.60 -2.69 -25.03
C LYS A 294 2.48 -2.89 -26.54
N THR A 295 2.61 -1.81 -27.33
CA THR A 295 2.57 -1.87 -28.80
C THR A 295 3.57 -0.90 -29.41
N SER A 296 3.93 -1.13 -30.67
CA SER A 296 4.82 -0.26 -31.45
C SER A 296 4.12 0.94 -32.12
N ASP A 297 2.91 1.31 -31.68
CA ASP A 297 2.23 2.49 -32.23
C ASP A 297 3.05 3.75 -31.93
N THR A 298 3.54 4.38 -33.00
CA THR A 298 4.43 5.54 -32.95
C THR A 298 3.84 6.75 -32.23
N ARG A 299 2.51 6.83 -32.12
CA ARG A 299 1.78 7.91 -31.43
C ARG A 299 1.76 7.74 -29.91
N THR A 300 2.10 6.55 -29.40
CA THR A 300 2.09 6.26 -27.96
C THR A 300 3.01 7.20 -27.20
N LEU A 301 4.20 7.51 -27.74
CA LEU A 301 5.16 8.39 -27.06
C LEU A 301 4.58 9.81 -26.90
N ASP A 302 3.96 10.36 -27.95
CA ASP A 302 3.38 11.70 -27.91
C ASP A 302 2.23 11.78 -26.89
N ALA A 303 1.41 10.71 -26.82
CA ALA A 303 0.34 10.59 -25.83
C ALA A 303 0.87 10.46 -24.40
N VAL A 304 1.94 9.69 -24.17
CA VAL A 304 2.62 9.63 -22.86
C VAL A 304 3.18 11.00 -22.47
N VAL A 305 3.91 11.67 -23.38
CA VAL A 305 4.47 13.00 -23.13
C VAL A 305 3.39 14.01 -22.75
N LYS A 306 2.24 13.95 -23.43
CA LYS A 306 1.05 14.75 -23.11
C LYS A 306 0.49 14.43 -21.72
N ALA A 307 0.34 13.15 -21.37
CA ALA A 307 -0.16 12.72 -20.07
C ALA A 307 0.75 13.15 -18.90
N LEU A 308 2.05 13.33 -19.15
CA LEU A 308 3.04 13.81 -18.17
C LEU A 308 3.05 15.32 -17.97
N GLN A 309 2.29 16.09 -18.75
CA GLN A 309 2.28 17.55 -18.69
C GLN A 309 2.01 18.12 -17.28
N PRO A 310 1.09 17.56 -16.46
CA PRO A 310 0.88 18.07 -15.10
C PRO A 310 2.15 18.03 -14.22
N LEU A 311 2.97 16.99 -14.35
CA LEU A 311 4.23 16.88 -13.61
C LEU A 311 5.31 17.81 -14.17
N ARG A 312 5.32 18.01 -15.50
CA ARG A 312 6.22 18.94 -16.19
C ARG A 312 5.94 20.40 -15.78
N ASP A 313 4.67 20.79 -15.74
CA ASP A 313 4.24 22.12 -15.30
C ASP A 313 4.61 22.38 -13.84
N GLY A 314 4.61 21.32 -13.02
CA GLY A 314 5.07 21.38 -11.63
C GLY A 314 6.60 21.37 -11.46
N GLY A 315 7.37 21.23 -12.55
CA GLY A 315 8.83 21.15 -12.48
C GLY A 315 9.38 19.88 -11.83
N TYR A 316 8.57 18.83 -11.73
CA TYR A 316 8.87 17.62 -10.96
C TYR A 316 9.56 16.51 -11.77
N LEU A 317 9.62 16.62 -13.09
CA LEU A 317 10.22 15.61 -13.96
C LEU A 317 11.74 15.76 -14.05
N SER A 318 12.46 14.64 -13.85
CA SER A 318 13.88 14.54 -14.17
C SER A 318 14.08 14.81 -15.65
N ARG A 319 15.18 15.45 -16.02
CA ARG A 319 15.36 16.01 -17.37
C ARG A 319 16.83 16.15 -17.74
N VAL A 320 17.09 16.50 -18.99
CA VAL A 320 18.43 16.85 -19.45
C VAL A 320 18.58 18.36 -19.55
N GLU A 321 19.54 18.91 -18.82
CA GLU A 321 19.85 20.34 -18.76
C GLU A 321 21.35 20.55 -18.95
N GLY A 322 21.74 21.38 -19.92
CA GLY A 322 23.16 21.61 -20.23
C GLY A 322 23.94 20.34 -20.61
N GLY A 323 23.27 19.36 -21.24
CA GLY A 323 23.87 18.07 -21.61
C GLY A 323 24.10 17.11 -20.45
N LYS A 324 23.49 17.36 -19.29
CA LYS A 324 23.61 16.50 -18.09
C LYS A 324 22.24 16.06 -17.61
N PHE A 325 22.18 14.86 -17.04
CA PHE A 325 21.02 14.41 -16.29
C PHE A 325 20.85 15.25 -15.02
N VAL A 326 19.65 15.77 -14.80
CA VAL A 326 19.24 16.46 -13.58
C VAL A 326 18.08 15.68 -12.98
N GLU A 327 18.36 14.98 -11.87
CA GLU A 327 17.34 14.25 -11.12
C GLU A 327 16.37 15.23 -10.44
N LYS A 328 15.08 14.95 -10.57
CA LYS A 328 13.96 15.61 -9.88
C LYS A 328 13.13 14.55 -9.15
N GLN A 329 11.96 14.95 -8.65
CA GLN A 329 11.12 14.13 -7.80
C GLN A 329 10.59 12.88 -8.54
N VAL A 330 10.36 12.98 -9.85
CA VAL A 330 9.87 11.87 -10.69
C VAL A 330 10.79 11.66 -11.89
N THR A 331 11.39 10.49 -12.00
CA THR A 331 12.09 10.05 -13.21
C THR A 331 11.18 9.14 -14.03
N VAL A 332 10.91 9.49 -15.29
CA VAL A 332 10.07 8.68 -16.17
C VAL A 332 10.94 7.78 -17.04
N VAL A 333 10.62 6.48 -17.07
CA VAL A 333 11.36 5.48 -17.84
C VAL A 333 10.42 4.79 -18.81
N ALA A 334 10.65 4.92 -20.12
CA ALA A 334 9.92 4.22 -21.16
C ALA A 334 10.54 2.84 -21.42
N SER A 335 9.73 1.79 -21.36
CA SER A 335 10.10 0.40 -21.60
C SER A 335 9.24 -0.25 -22.70
N GLY A 336 9.40 -1.55 -22.90
CA GLY A 336 8.63 -2.33 -23.86
C GLY A 336 8.95 -1.95 -25.31
N SER A 337 7.93 -1.58 -26.07
CA SER A 337 8.03 -1.18 -27.49
C SER A 337 8.39 0.30 -27.70
N ALA A 338 8.87 0.98 -26.65
CA ALA A 338 9.21 2.40 -26.72
C ALA A 338 10.29 2.70 -27.79
N PRO A 339 10.17 3.78 -28.58
CA PRO A 339 11.11 4.07 -29.66
C PRO A 339 12.40 4.74 -29.14
N PHE A 340 13.45 3.94 -28.89
CA PHE A 340 14.75 4.41 -28.38
C PHE A 340 15.30 5.62 -29.17
N ASP A 341 15.30 5.59 -30.50
CA ASP A 341 15.90 6.66 -31.31
C ASP A 341 15.19 8.01 -31.13
N ARG A 342 13.86 8.01 -30.94
CA ARG A 342 13.10 9.24 -30.66
C ARG A 342 13.41 9.76 -29.26
N ILE A 343 13.43 8.88 -28.26
CA ILE A 343 13.80 9.23 -26.88
C ILE A 343 15.24 9.78 -26.82
N ASN A 344 16.17 9.12 -27.49
CA ASN A 344 17.58 9.51 -27.53
C ASN A 344 17.77 10.86 -28.23
N SER A 345 17.12 11.10 -29.37
CA SER A 345 17.21 12.39 -30.07
C SER A 345 16.40 13.51 -29.39
N GLY A 346 15.44 13.18 -28.53
CA GLY A 346 14.52 14.13 -27.89
C GLY A 346 13.35 14.55 -28.79
N ASP A 347 13.12 13.85 -29.90
CA ASP A 347 12.05 14.15 -30.85
C ASP A 347 10.66 13.93 -30.21
N GLY A 348 9.93 15.03 -29.99
CA GLY A 348 8.64 15.03 -29.33
C GLY A 348 8.70 14.86 -27.80
N VAL A 349 9.90 14.95 -27.19
CA VAL A 349 10.09 14.82 -25.73
C VAL A 349 10.67 16.13 -25.17
N PRO A 350 9.81 17.08 -24.71
CA PRO A 350 10.26 18.33 -24.12
C PRO A 350 11.29 18.10 -23.01
N ASN A 351 12.33 18.93 -22.93
CA ASN A 351 13.41 18.84 -21.94
C ASN A 351 14.14 17.47 -21.87
N ARG A 352 13.87 16.54 -22.79
CA ARG A 352 14.32 15.14 -22.72
C ARG A 352 14.00 14.53 -21.35
N ASP A 353 12.75 14.70 -20.91
CA ASP A 353 12.25 14.29 -19.59
C ASP A 353 11.62 12.88 -19.54
N VAL A 354 11.87 12.08 -20.58
CA VAL A 354 11.57 10.64 -20.63
C VAL A 354 12.87 9.91 -20.98
N PHE A 355 13.23 8.92 -20.17
CA PHE A 355 14.45 8.12 -20.32
C PHE A 355 14.09 6.71 -20.77
N TYR A 356 15.04 6.01 -21.38
CA TYR A 356 14.84 4.65 -21.86
C TYR A 356 15.19 3.59 -20.81
N ASP A 357 14.51 2.45 -20.87
CA ASP A 357 14.88 1.21 -20.17
C ASP A 357 15.85 0.39 -21.03
N ALA A 358 17.15 0.54 -20.77
CA ALA A 358 18.21 -0.19 -21.47
C ALA A 358 18.11 -1.71 -21.25
N LYS A 359 18.83 -2.49 -22.06
CA LYS A 359 18.91 -3.95 -21.91
C LYS A 359 20.17 -4.32 -21.13
N VAL A 360 20.01 -4.81 -19.90
CA VAL A 360 21.15 -5.12 -19.02
C VAL A 360 21.85 -6.43 -19.42
N ASP A 361 21.11 -7.37 -19.99
CA ASP A 361 21.58 -8.67 -20.47
C ASP A 361 22.20 -8.63 -21.88
N GLN A 362 21.97 -7.53 -22.61
CA GLN A 362 22.48 -7.24 -23.96
C GLN A 362 23.04 -5.83 -24.01
N TRP A 363 24.09 -5.60 -23.22
CA TRP A 363 24.65 -4.27 -23.02
C TRP A 363 25.18 -3.65 -24.33
N ASP A 364 24.86 -2.37 -24.54
CA ASP A 364 25.29 -1.57 -25.68
C ASP A 364 25.82 -0.21 -25.18
N PRO A 365 27.05 0.21 -25.54
CA PRO A 365 27.62 1.49 -25.13
C PRO A 365 26.83 2.74 -25.55
N LYS A 366 25.83 2.61 -26.44
CA LYS A 366 24.93 3.73 -26.77
C LYS A 366 24.06 4.16 -25.58
N TYR A 367 23.85 3.29 -24.60
CA TYR A 367 23.10 3.61 -23.40
C TYR A 367 23.94 4.46 -22.46
N THR A 368 23.40 5.60 -22.07
CA THR A 368 24.08 6.60 -21.23
C THR A 368 23.08 7.21 -20.27
N SER A 369 23.55 7.84 -19.20
CA SER A 369 22.69 8.57 -18.26
C SER A 369 21.89 9.73 -18.87
N ILE A 370 22.19 10.15 -20.11
CA ILE A 370 21.45 11.20 -20.80
C ILE A 370 20.31 10.67 -21.67
N ASN A 371 20.22 9.35 -21.90
CA ASN A 371 19.15 8.75 -22.72
C ASN A 371 18.43 7.58 -22.03
N SER A 372 19.05 6.98 -21.02
CA SER A 372 18.51 5.88 -20.24
C SER A 372 18.62 6.19 -18.75
N TYR A 373 17.77 5.53 -17.95
CA TYR A 373 17.85 5.60 -16.48
C TYR A 373 17.87 4.21 -15.87
N TYR A 374 17.03 3.30 -16.39
CA TYR A 374 17.09 1.88 -16.04
C TYR A 374 17.87 1.08 -17.06
N ALA A 375 18.39 -0.06 -16.62
CA ALA A 375 18.83 -1.17 -17.44
C ALA A 375 18.20 -2.45 -16.87
N SER A 376 17.40 -3.13 -17.69
CA SER A 376 16.56 -4.21 -17.21
C SER A 376 16.59 -5.44 -18.10
N ALA A 377 16.26 -6.60 -17.51
CA ALA A 377 16.08 -7.86 -18.22
C ALA A 377 15.07 -8.76 -17.51
N ASP A 378 14.54 -9.72 -18.27
CA ASP A 378 13.88 -10.91 -17.73
C ASP A 378 14.92 -11.73 -16.96
N PHE A 379 14.69 -11.97 -15.67
CA PHE A 379 15.65 -12.69 -14.83
C PHE A 379 15.85 -14.14 -15.29
N GLU A 380 14.75 -14.83 -15.56
CA GLU A 380 14.76 -16.25 -15.93
C GLU A 380 15.57 -16.50 -17.20
N SER A 381 15.44 -15.62 -18.20
CA SER A 381 16.16 -15.67 -19.46
C SER A 381 17.61 -15.21 -19.32
N ALA A 382 17.87 -14.19 -18.50
CA ALA A 382 19.20 -13.60 -18.36
C ALA A 382 20.13 -14.39 -17.42
N VAL A 383 19.57 -15.06 -16.41
CA VAL A 383 20.29 -15.66 -15.28
C VAL A 383 19.82 -17.09 -14.98
N GLY A 384 18.52 -17.38 -15.15
CA GLY A 384 17.93 -18.69 -14.87
C GLY A 384 16.92 -18.67 -13.72
N ASN A 385 16.52 -19.86 -13.26
CA ASN A 385 15.41 -20.05 -12.32
C ASN A 385 15.87 -20.83 -11.06
N PRO A 386 16.69 -20.25 -10.16
CA PRO A 386 17.04 -20.88 -8.90
C PRO A 386 15.80 -20.98 -7.99
N GLY A 387 15.53 -22.15 -7.43
CA GLY A 387 14.33 -22.40 -6.63
C GLY A 387 14.36 -21.90 -5.17
N SER A 388 15.48 -21.34 -4.72
CA SER A 388 15.64 -20.71 -3.40
C SER A 388 16.85 -19.77 -3.40
N ALA A 389 17.03 -18.99 -2.32
CA ALA A 389 18.21 -18.14 -2.14
C ALA A 389 19.51 -18.97 -2.05
N GLU A 390 19.46 -20.14 -1.41
CA GLU A 390 20.59 -21.07 -1.28
C GLU A 390 20.94 -21.75 -2.60
N ALA A 391 19.93 -21.98 -3.45
CA ALA A 391 20.11 -22.57 -4.78
C ALA A 391 20.66 -21.56 -5.81
N PHE A 392 20.75 -20.27 -5.48
CA PHE A 392 21.32 -19.24 -6.34
C PHE A 392 22.83 -19.42 -6.45
N SER A 393 23.27 -20.05 -7.54
CA SER A 393 24.64 -20.55 -7.70
C SER A 393 25.66 -19.42 -7.90
N GLN A 394 26.95 -19.72 -7.71
CA GLN A 394 28.00 -18.73 -7.93
C GLN A 394 28.03 -18.24 -9.38
N ASP A 395 27.86 -19.14 -10.36
CA ASP A 395 27.83 -18.76 -11.78
C ASP A 395 26.68 -17.79 -12.09
N GLN A 396 25.51 -17.98 -11.46
CA GLN A 396 24.38 -17.08 -11.62
C GLN A 396 24.63 -15.71 -10.96
N LYS A 397 25.28 -15.69 -9.79
CA LYS A 397 25.69 -14.45 -9.10
C LYS A 397 26.72 -13.67 -9.92
N ASP A 398 27.72 -14.37 -10.47
CA ASP A 398 28.75 -13.79 -11.34
C ASP A 398 28.10 -13.24 -12.62
N LYS A 399 27.09 -13.93 -13.16
CA LYS A 399 26.32 -13.45 -14.31
C LYS A 399 25.59 -12.15 -14.00
N VAL A 400 24.88 -12.06 -12.87
CA VAL A 400 24.24 -10.80 -12.42
C VAL A 400 25.28 -9.69 -12.27
N GLN A 401 26.40 -9.93 -11.60
CA GLN A 401 27.44 -8.92 -11.44
C GLN A 401 28.00 -8.45 -12.80
N SER A 402 28.25 -9.37 -13.73
CA SER A 402 28.74 -9.03 -15.08
C SER A 402 27.78 -8.13 -15.88
N GLN A 403 26.47 -8.22 -15.60
CA GLN A 403 25.43 -7.38 -16.19
C GLN A 403 25.30 -6.04 -15.45
N VAL A 404 25.41 -6.06 -14.12
CA VAL A 404 25.30 -4.87 -13.28
C VAL A 404 26.42 -3.86 -13.54
N GLN A 405 27.67 -4.33 -13.62
CA GLN A 405 28.85 -3.47 -13.75
C GLN A 405 28.81 -2.49 -14.94
N PRO A 406 28.55 -2.90 -16.20
CA PRO A 406 28.50 -1.97 -17.32
C PRO A 406 27.34 -0.97 -17.22
N ALA A 407 26.19 -1.38 -16.68
CA ALA A 407 25.06 -0.49 -16.46
C ALA A 407 25.39 0.60 -15.42
N HIS A 408 25.99 0.21 -14.29
CA HIS A 408 26.46 1.15 -13.27
C HIS A 408 27.55 2.08 -13.80
N ALA A 409 28.47 1.58 -14.63
CA ALA A 409 29.52 2.40 -15.26
C ALA A 409 28.93 3.48 -16.20
N ALA A 410 27.76 3.24 -16.79
CA ALA A 410 27.00 4.23 -17.56
C ALA A 410 26.07 5.11 -16.71
N GLY A 411 26.04 4.91 -15.39
CA GLY A 411 25.21 5.63 -14.44
C GLY A 411 23.76 5.18 -14.38
N LEU A 412 23.44 3.97 -14.86
CA LEU A 412 22.08 3.43 -14.91
C LEU A 412 21.77 2.58 -13.68
N LYS A 413 20.48 2.42 -13.39
CA LYS A 413 19.94 1.59 -12.31
C LYS A 413 19.47 0.25 -12.84
N VAL A 414 19.86 -0.83 -12.18
CA VAL A 414 19.55 -2.19 -12.63
C VAL A 414 18.27 -2.71 -11.99
N ARG A 415 17.41 -3.33 -12.80
CA ARG A 415 16.25 -4.11 -12.32
C ARG A 415 16.16 -5.42 -13.08
N TYR A 416 15.59 -6.44 -12.45
CA TYR A 416 15.15 -7.64 -13.14
C TYR A 416 13.66 -7.85 -12.88
N TRP A 417 12.93 -8.26 -13.92
CA TRP A 417 11.53 -8.69 -13.81
C TRP A 417 11.44 -10.21 -14.04
N ASN A 418 10.26 -10.80 -13.81
CA ASN A 418 10.06 -12.26 -13.82
C ASN A 418 11.04 -13.00 -12.89
N LEU A 419 11.12 -12.54 -11.64
CA LEU A 419 11.90 -13.23 -10.61
C LEU A 419 11.21 -14.55 -10.24
N PRO A 420 11.96 -15.64 -9.99
CA PRO A 420 11.39 -16.92 -9.56
C PRO A 420 10.82 -16.87 -8.14
N GLY A 421 11.16 -15.84 -7.37
CA GLY A 421 10.55 -15.52 -6.10
C GLY A 421 11.21 -14.34 -5.42
N ASP A 422 10.49 -13.80 -4.46
CA ASP A 422 10.88 -12.68 -3.60
C ASP A 422 12.06 -13.03 -2.67
N TYR A 423 12.31 -14.33 -2.41
CA TYR A 423 13.50 -14.83 -1.69
C TYR A 423 14.83 -14.46 -2.36
N LEU A 424 14.83 -13.98 -3.60
CA LEU A 424 16.05 -13.47 -4.26
C LEU A 424 16.33 -11.99 -3.97
N TRP A 425 15.44 -11.26 -3.32
CA TRP A 425 15.60 -9.82 -3.13
C TRP A 425 16.87 -9.43 -2.39
N GLU A 426 17.14 -10.01 -1.22
CA GLU A 426 18.33 -9.71 -0.43
C GLU A 426 19.63 -10.15 -1.16
N PRO A 427 19.72 -11.36 -1.76
CA PRO A 427 20.84 -11.72 -2.62
C PRO A 427 21.06 -10.74 -3.78
N LEU A 428 20.01 -10.29 -4.46
CA LEU A 428 20.14 -9.37 -5.60
C LEU A 428 20.59 -7.97 -5.17
N LEU A 429 20.08 -7.46 -4.05
CA LEU A 429 20.59 -6.22 -3.45
C LEU A 429 22.08 -6.32 -3.14
N ALA A 430 22.54 -7.44 -2.58
CA ALA A 430 23.95 -7.67 -2.28
C ALA A 430 24.84 -7.71 -3.54
N LEU A 431 24.28 -8.02 -4.71
CA LEU A 431 24.97 -8.00 -6.00
C LEU A 431 24.89 -6.65 -6.72
N GLY A 432 24.23 -5.64 -6.12
CA GLY A 432 24.13 -4.29 -6.66
C GLY A 432 22.91 -4.04 -7.55
N VAL A 433 21.90 -4.92 -7.54
CA VAL A 433 20.62 -4.63 -8.20
C VAL A 433 19.93 -3.48 -7.46
N ASP A 434 19.55 -2.42 -8.17
CA ASP A 434 19.05 -1.18 -7.57
C ASP A 434 17.54 -1.19 -7.30
N ARG A 435 16.78 -2.03 -8.03
CA ARG A 435 15.31 -2.06 -7.99
C ARG A 435 14.80 -3.49 -7.99
N LEU A 436 14.00 -3.83 -7.00
CA LEU A 436 13.47 -5.17 -6.79
C LEU A 436 12.03 -5.26 -7.27
N ASN A 437 11.76 -6.14 -8.23
CA ASN A 437 10.40 -6.36 -8.73
C ASN A 437 9.52 -6.95 -7.62
N ALA A 438 8.43 -6.25 -7.29
CA ALA A 438 7.53 -6.60 -6.22
C ALA A 438 6.09 -6.78 -6.71
N ASP A 439 5.57 -7.99 -6.48
CA ASP A 439 4.20 -8.38 -6.83
C ASP A 439 3.26 -8.35 -5.61
N ASP A 440 3.77 -8.64 -4.40
CA ASP A 440 3.06 -8.43 -3.14
C ASP A 440 3.74 -7.31 -2.33
N MET A 441 2.94 -6.30 -1.95
CA MET A 441 3.43 -5.14 -1.21
C MET A 441 3.69 -5.48 0.26
N TYR A 442 3.04 -6.50 0.83
CA TYR A 442 3.27 -6.91 2.21
C TYR A 442 4.69 -7.41 2.41
N ASP A 443 5.25 -8.11 1.41
CA ASP A 443 6.57 -8.72 1.49
C ASP A 443 7.69 -7.65 1.56
N THR A 444 7.41 -6.42 1.13
CA THR A 444 8.39 -5.32 1.14
C THR A 444 8.82 -4.89 2.54
N ALA A 445 8.11 -5.31 3.59
CA ALA A 445 8.42 -4.97 4.97
C ALA A 445 9.83 -5.41 5.40
N ARG A 446 10.36 -6.51 4.84
CA ARG A 446 11.72 -6.98 5.14
C ARG A 446 12.84 -6.20 4.44
N LEU A 447 12.50 -5.42 3.40
CA LEU A 447 13.50 -4.69 2.63
C LEU A 447 14.06 -3.50 3.43
N PRO A 448 15.38 -3.22 3.34
CA PRO A 448 15.96 -2.02 3.94
C PRO A 448 15.31 -0.73 3.45
N ARG A 449 15.17 0.26 4.34
CA ARG A 449 14.73 1.62 3.95
C ARG A 449 15.90 2.42 3.35
N VAL A 450 15.63 3.30 2.38
CA VAL A 450 16.66 3.97 1.55
C VAL A 450 16.62 5.47 1.47
#